data_AF-A0A2S8UBL7-F1
#
_entry.id   AF-A0A2S8UBL7-F1
#
_cell.length_a   1.000
_cell.length_b   1.000
_cell.length_c   1.000
_cell.angle_alpha   90.00
_cell.angle_beta   90.00
_cell.angle_gamma   90.00
#
_symmetry.space_group_name_H-M   'P 1'
#
loop_
_entity.id
_entity.type
_entity.pdbx_description
1 polymer ?
#
loop_
_entity_poly.entity_id
_entity_poly.type
_entity_poly.pdbx_seq_one_letter_code
_entity_poly.pdbx_strand_id
1 'polypeptide(L)'
;MANHVENLYNYHVWANQRIIDHLKTLSPEKYQKEMKSVFSSVSKVLSHLYLVEYGWLNTLEGQSMNEAMQSSFQIQEKIEKLPIEDLEMEFHTLTSRFKTFLNRQEDMEKRIMLDNPWAGLRETSISEMVLHVVNHGTYHRGNISAMLHQLGDSSVMTDYAFYWYS
;
A
#
# COMPACT_ATOMS: atom_id res chain seq x y z
N MET A 1 7.77 -7.62 20.43
CA MET A 1 7.10 -6.60 19.60
C MET A 1 7.63 -6.55 18.17
N ALA A 2 8.95 -6.65 17.93
CA ALA A 2 9.52 -6.72 16.57
C ALA A 2 8.81 -7.72 15.63
N ASN A 3 8.52 -8.92 16.11
CA ASN A 3 7.83 -9.97 15.35
C ASN A 3 6.37 -9.60 14.95
N HIS A 4 5.72 -8.65 15.65
CA HIS A 4 4.34 -8.26 15.34
C HIS A 4 4.28 -7.26 14.17
N VAL A 5 5.16 -6.25 14.17
CA VAL A 5 5.22 -5.25 13.08
C VAL A 5 5.61 -5.91 11.78
N GLU A 6 6.59 -6.81 11.80
CA GLU A 6 7.00 -7.58 10.63
C GLU A 6 5.85 -8.46 10.10
N ASN A 7 5.12 -9.16 10.99
CA ASN A 7 3.96 -9.96 10.59
C ASN A 7 2.83 -9.12 10.00
N LEU A 8 2.56 -7.92 10.53
CA LEU A 8 1.58 -7.00 9.95
C LEU A 8 1.99 -6.55 8.54
N TYR A 9 3.27 -6.22 8.36
CA TYR A 9 3.77 -5.82 7.05
C TYR A 9 3.78 -7.00 6.05
N ASN A 10 4.17 -8.20 6.48
CA ASN A 10 4.10 -9.40 5.66
C ASN A 10 2.66 -9.73 5.22
N TYR A 11 1.68 -9.54 6.10
CA TYR A 11 0.27 -9.62 5.74
C TYR A 11 -0.10 -8.61 4.65
N HIS A 12 0.32 -7.35 4.78
CA HIS A 12 0.01 -6.33 3.78
C HIS A 12 0.58 -6.66 2.41
N VAL A 13 1.83 -7.14 2.36
CA VAL A 13 2.47 -7.63 1.14
C VAL A 13 1.69 -8.80 0.55
N TRP A 14 1.34 -9.81 1.36
CA TRP A 14 0.55 -10.96 0.92
C TRP A 14 -0.81 -10.54 0.36
N ALA A 15 -1.53 -9.63 1.06
CA ALA A 15 -2.85 -9.18 0.65
C ALA A 15 -2.81 -8.39 -0.67
N ASN A 16 -1.80 -7.54 -0.86
CA ASN A 16 -1.57 -6.84 -2.13
C ASN A 16 -1.30 -7.84 -3.26
N GLN A 17 -0.40 -8.80 -3.04
CA GLN A 17 -0.06 -9.81 -4.04
C GLN A 17 -1.27 -10.64 -4.43
N ARG A 18 -2.11 -11.06 -3.46
CA ARG A 18 -3.36 -11.79 -3.74
C ARG A 18 -4.29 -11.04 -4.67
N ILE A 19 -4.44 -9.72 -4.46
CA ILE A 19 -5.27 -8.87 -5.31
C ILE A 19 -4.67 -8.75 -6.71
N ILE A 20 -3.36 -8.52 -6.81
CA ILE A 20 -2.64 -8.41 -8.09
C ILE A 20 -2.78 -9.71 -8.89
N ASP A 21 -2.51 -10.87 -8.27
CA ASP A 21 -2.64 -12.19 -8.88
C ASP A 21 -4.07 -12.42 -9.40
N HIS A 22 -5.08 -12.08 -8.58
CA HIS A 22 -6.47 -12.22 -8.98
C HIS A 22 -6.81 -11.36 -10.19
N LEU A 23 -6.42 -10.09 -10.19
CA LEU A 23 -6.68 -9.16 -11.29
C LEU A 23 -6.06 -9.64 -12.61
N LYS A 24 -4.88 -10.28 -12.57
CA LYS A 24 -4.24 -10.88 -13.74
C LYS A 24 -5.00 -12.07 -14.32
N THR A 25 -5.90 -12.70 -13.56
CA THR A 25 -6.79 -13.75 -14.09
C THR A 25 -8.04 -13.20 -14.78
N LEU A 26 -8.36 -11.91 -14.57
CA LEU A 26 -9.52 -11.26 -15.17
C LEU A 26 -9.18 -10.70 -16.56
N SER A 27 -10.20 -10.28 -17.30
CA SER A 27 -10.01 -9.60 -18.58
C SER A 27 -9.14 -8.32 -18.40
N PRO A 28 -8.02 -8.16 -19.13
CA PRO A 28 -7.08 -7.04 -18.93
C PRO A 28 -7.72 -5.65 -19.01
N GLU A 29 -8.77 -5.51 -19.84
CA GLU A 29 -9.53 -4.26 -19.98
C GLU A 29 -10.13 -3.78 -18.66
N LYS A 30 -10.48 -4.68 -17.74
CA LYS A 30 -11.12 -4.34 -16.46
C LYS A 30 -10.19 -3.59 -15.51
N TYR A 31 -8.88 -3.83 -15.60
CA TYR A 31 -7.89 -3.18 -14.74
C TYR A 31 -7.91 -1.66 -14.89
N GLN A 32 -8.00 -1.17 -16.13
CA GLN A 32 -7.99 0.27 -16.46
C GLN A 32 -9.37 0.82 -16.84
N LYS A 33 -10.43 0.01 -16.78
CA LYS A 33 -11.78 0.44 -17.14
C LYS A 33 -12.27 1.54 -16.23
N GLU A 34 -12.61 2.67 -16.83
CA GLU A 34 -13.19 3.82 -16.14
C GLU A 34 -14.60 3.51 -15.63
N MET A 35 -14.90 3.93 -14.40
CA MET A 35 -16.18 3.75 -13.74
C MET A 35 -16.47 4.87 -12.73
N LYS A 36 -17.75 5.04 -12.39
CA LYS A 36 -18.17 5.96 -11.34
C LYS A 36 -18.00 5.30 -9.98
N SER A 37 -16.91 5.59 -9.30
CA SER A 37 -16.59 5.18 -7.93
C SER A 37 -15.67 6.24 -7.28
N VAL A 38 -15.24 6.03 -6.04
CA VAL A 38 -14.28 6.92 -5.34
C VAL A 38 -12.97 7.03 -6.13
N PHE A 39 -12.53 5.92 -6.72
CA PHE A 39 -11.48 5.88 -7.72
C PHE A 39 -12.10 5.58 -9.07
N SER A 40 -11.56 6.18 -10.13
CA SER A 40 -12.16 6.05 -11.45
C SER A 40 -11.81 4.72 -12.14
N SER A 41 -10.81 3.96 -11.66
CA SER A 41 -10.48 2.62 -12.15
C SER A 41 -9.82 1.78 -11.05
N VAL A 42 -9.77 0.45 -11.23
CA VAL A 42 -9.07 -0.45 -10.29
C VAL A 42 -7.57 -0.14 -10.28
N SER A 43 -6.98 0.16 -11.44
CA SER A 43 -5.59 0.57 -11.56
C SER A 43 -5.27 1.78 -10.68
N LYS A 44 -6.13 2.79 -10.63
CA LYS A 44 -5.93 3.96 -9.77
C LYS A 44 -5.94 3.63 -8.29
N VAL A 45 -6.73 2.64 -7.86
CA VAL A 45 -6.68 2.19 -6.45
C VAL A 45 -5.35 1.51 -6.13
N LEU A 46 -4.88 0.62 -7.00
CA LEU A 46 -3.59 -0.07 -6.81
C LEU A 46 -2.40 0.90 -6.87
N SER A 47 -2.40 1.84 -7.81
CA SER A 47 -1.40 2.90 -7.88
C SER A 47 -1.44 3.77 -6.62
N HIS A 48 -2.61 4.10 -6.10
CA HIS A 48 -2.73 4.83 -4.84
C HIS A 48 -2.15 4.07 -3.64
N LEU A 49 -2.41 2.76 -3.55
CA LEU A 49 -1.81 1.90 -2.52
C LEU A 49 -0.27 1.96 -2.56
N TYR A 50 0.31 1.83 -3.76
CA TYR A 50 1.75 1.94 -3.96
C TYR A 50 2.29 3.31 -3.53
N LEU A 51 1.67 4.40 -3.99
CA LEU A 51 2.13 5.77 -3.76
C LEU A 51 2.09 6.16 -2.29
N VAL A 52 1.04 5.74 -1.57
CA VAL A 52 0.94 6.00 -0.12
C VAL A 52 2.02 5.24 0.64
N GLU A 53 2.23 3.96 0.33
CA GLU A 53 3.30 3.17 0.94
C GLU A 53 4.69 3.74 0.64
N TYR A 54 4.92 4.19 -0.61
CA TYR A 54 6.14 4.85 -1.04
C TYR A 54 6.42 6.13 -0.25
N GLY A 55 5.41 7.00 -0.08
CA GLY A 55 5.53 8.23 0.71
C GLY A 55 5.80 7.95 2.20
N TRP A 56 5.11 6.97 2.80
CA TRP A 56 5.35 6.61 4.20
C TRP A 56 6.74 6.01 4.40
N LEU A 57 7.23 5.18 3.48
CA LEU A 57 8.59 4.65 3.55
C LEU A 57 9.65 5.75 3.42
N ASN A 58 9.47 6.69 2.49
CA ASN A 58 10.36 7.85 2.36
C ASN A 58 10.40 8.68 3.66
N THR A 59 9.25 8.85 4.31
CA THR A 59 9.16 9.53 5.62
C THR A 59 9.91 8.75 6.70
N LEU A 60 9.73 7.43 6.76
CA LEU A 60 10.43 6.55 7.69
C LEU A 60 11.96 6.55 7.47
N GLU A 61 12.42 6.70 6.23
CA GLU A 61 13.84 6.82 5.87
C GLU A 61 14.43 8.22 6.13
N GLY A 62 13.64 9.15 6.67
CA GLY A 62 14.13 10.43 7.19
C GLY A 62 13.81 11.66 6.35
N GLN A 63 13.04 11.54 5.27
CA GLN A 63 12.48 12.72 4.60
C GLN A 63 11.38 13.36 5.47
N SER A 64 11.19 14.68 5.35
CA SER A 64 9.96 15.28 5.91
C SER A 64 8.74 14.70 5.19
N MET A 65 7.60 14.59 5.89
CA MET A 65 6.38 14.04 5.28
C MET A 65 5.94 14.84 4.05
N ASN A 66 6.16 16.17 4.06
CA ASN A 66 5.90 17.02 2.91
C ASN A 66 6.79 16.66 1.70
N GLU A 67 8.10 16.50 1.90
CA GLU A 67 9.01 16.08 0.81
C GLU A 67 8.63 14.70 0.26
N ALA A 68 8.36 13.74 1.15
CA ALA A 68 7.97 12.39 0.77
C ALA A 68 6.68 12.34 -0.05
N MET A 69 5.70 13.19 0.29
CA MET A 69 4.49 13.37 -0.50
C MET A 69 4.77 13.99 -1.87
N GLN A 70 5.61 15.02 -1.93
CA GLN A 70 6.00 15.61 -3.21
C GLN A 70 6.67 14.57 -4.10
N SER A 71 7.54 13.71 -3.56
CA SER A 71 8.12 12.59 -4.32
C SER A 71 7.05 11.61 -4.83
N SER A 72 5.99 11.36 -4.04
CA SER A 72 4.87 10.51 -4.48
C SER A 72 4.09 11.16 -5.63
N PHE A 73 3.81 12.47 -5.55
CA PHE A 73 3.14 13.20 -6.64
C PHE A 73 3.97 13.23 -7.92
N GLN A 74 5.29 13.35 -7.82
CA GLN A 74 6.20 13.36 -8.98
C GLN A 74 6.14 12.06 -9.78
N ILE A 75 5.91 10.92 -9.14
CA ILE A 75 5.84 9.62 -9.82
C ILE A 75 4.40 9.16 -10.10
N GLN A 76 3.38 9.86 -9.60
CA GLN A 76 1.98 9.42 -9.66
C GLN A 76 1.52 9.11 -11.09
N GLU A 77 1.74 10.03 -12.03
CA GLU A 77 1.32 9.83 -13.42
C GLU A 77 2.00 8.62 -14.08
N LYS A 78 3.29 8.39 -13.76
CA LYS A 78 4.02 7.21 -14.23
C LYS A 78 3.35 5.94 -13.68
N ILE A 79 3.15 5.88 -12.36
CA ILE A 79 2.63 4.69 -11.67
C ILE A 79 1.18 4.38 -12.09
N GLU A 80 0.34 5.38 -12.32
CA GLU A 80 -1.06 5.19 -12.76
C GLU A 80 -1.19 4.61 -14.17
N LYS A 81 -0.17 4.80 -15.02
CA LYS A 81 -0.16 4.33 -16.41
C LYS A 81 0.47 2.95 -16.59
N LEU A 82 1.09 2.39 -15.54
CA LEU A 82 1.75 1.11 -15.65
C LEU A 82 0.73 -0.01 -15.92
N PRO A 83 1.06 -0.97 -16.81
CA PRO A 83 0.35 -2.24 -16.85
C PRO A 83 0.56 -2.97 -15.51
N ILE A 84 -0.34 -3.90 -15.21
CA ILE A 84 -0.37 -4.55 -13.89
C ILE A 84 0.93 -5.34 -13.60
N GLU A 85 1.57 -5.91 -14.62
CA GLU A 85 2.84 -6.61 -14.52
C GLU A 85 3.98 -5.66 -14.11
N ASP A 86 4.04 -4.47 -14.68
CA ASP A 86 5.07 -3.48 -14.33
C ASP A 86 4.81 -2.88 -12.94
N LEU A 87 3.53 -2.66 -12.59
CA LEU A 87 3.17 -2.19 -11.26
C LEU A 87 3.51 -3.23 -10.18
N GLU A 88 3.34 -4.52 -10.47
CA GLU A 88 3.77 -5.59 -9.56
C GLU A 88 5.28 -5.57 -9.32
N MET A 89 6.10 -5.40 -10.37
CA MET A 89 7.55 -5.28 -10.21
C MET A 89 7.94 -4.08 -9.34
N GLU A 90 7.24 -2.95 -9.49
CA GLU A 90 7.42 -1.78 -8.62
C GLU A 90 7.05 -2.13 -7.16
N PHE A 91 5.94 -2.84 -6.92
CA PHE A 91 5.57 -3.32 -5.58
C PHE A 91 6.63 -4.25 -4.97
N HIS A 92 7.22 -5.17 -5.75
CA HIS A 92 8.29 -6.05 -5.27
C HIS A 92 9.54 -5.25 -4.87
N THR A 93 9.89 -4.25 -5.66
CA THR A 93 11.00 -3.33 -5.37
C THR A 93 10.74 -2.54 -4.08
N LEU A 94 9.55 -1.96 -3.95
CA LEU A 94 9.14 -1.21 -2.77
C LEU A 94 9.12 -2.09 -1.52
N THR A 95 8.57 -3.31 -1.64
CA THR A 95 8.53 -4.29 -0.56
C THR A 95 9.94 -4.65 -0.06
N SER A 96 10.87 -4.90 -0.98
CA SER A 96 12.26 -5.23 -0.63
C SER A 96 12.93 -4.08 0.12
N ARG A 97 12.72 -2.84 -0.33
CA ARG A 97 13.23 -1.64 0.33
C ARG A 97 12.63 -1.47 1.74
N PHE A 98 11.31 -1.62 1.88
CA PHE A 98 10.62 -1.50 3.16
C PHE A 98 11.08 -2.57 4.16
N LYS A 99 11.17 -3.84 3.74
CA LYS A 99 11.72 -4.92 4.58
C LYS A 99 13.16 -4.64 5.01
N THR A 100 13.98 -4.13 4.09
CA THR A 100 15.35 -3.73 4.40
C THR A 100 15.38 -2.61 5.45
N PHE A 101 14.48 -1.63 5.36
CA PHE A 101 14.34 -0.60 6.38
C PHE A 101 13.96 -1.18 7.74
N LEU A 102 12.93 -2.04 7.80
CA LEU A 102 12.46 -2.66 9.05
C LEU A 102 13.53 -3.51 9.73
N ASN A 103 14.28 -4.30 8.95
CA ASN A 103 15.34 -5.16 9.49
C ASN A 103 16.51 -4.40 10.11
N ARG A 104 16.65 -3.09 9.82
CA ARG A 104 17.69 -2.23 10.39
C ARG A 104 17.26 -1.54 11.69
N GLN A 105 15.98 -1.62 12.07
CA GLN A 105 15.49 -0.92 13.26
C GLN A 105 15.74 -1.76 14.51
N GLU A 106 16.45 -1.18 15.49
CA GLU A 106 16.68 -1.80 16.80
C GLU A 106 15.45 -1.69 17.71
N ASP A 107 14.71 -0.58 17.59
CA ASP A 107 13.52 -0.29 18.38
C ASP A 107 12.40 0.28 17.49
N MET A 108 11.36 -0.53 17.29
CA MET A 108 10.17 -0.15 16.52
C MET A 108 9.28 0.85 17.25
N GLU A 109 9.44 0.99 18.57
CA GLU A 109 8.65 1.88 19.43
C GLU A 109 9.35 3.24 19.67
N LYS A 110 10.52 3.45 19.05
CA LYS A 110 11.24 4.71 19.10
C LYS A 110 10.32 5.86 18.69
N ARG A 111 10.25 6.88 19.54
CA ARG A 111 9.39 8.06 19.32
C ARG A 111 9.95 8.95 18.21
N ILE A 112 9.07 9.31 17.28
CA ILE A 112 9.34 10.14 16.12
C ILE A 112 8.33 11.29 16.16
N MET A 113 8.82 12.52 16.03
CA MET A 113 7.96 13.68 15.82
C MET A 113 7.63 13.77 14.33
N LEU A 114 6.40 13.39 13.97
CA LEU A 114 5.89 13.49 12.61
C LEU A 114 5.24 14.86 12.42
N ASP A 115 5.72 15.62 11.44
CA ASP A 115 5.05 16.84 10.98
C ASP A 115 4.16 16.51 9.78
N ASN A 116 2.87 16.27 10.03
CA ASN A 116 1.91 15.95 9.00
C ASN A 116 1.37 17.25 8.38
N PRO A 117 1.55 17.52 7.07
CA PRO A 117 1.17 18.80 6.47
C PRO A 117 -0.33 19.09 6.45
N TRP A 118 -1.19 18.11 6.76
CA TRP A 118 -2.64 18.29 6.84
C TRP A 118 -3.19 18.30 8.27
N ALA A 119 -2.44 17.78 9.24
CA ALA A 119 -2.91 17.58 10.61
C ALA A 119 -2.04 18.28 11.68
N GLY A 120 -0.78 18.58 11.36
CA GLY A 120 0.20 19.17 12.27
C GLY A 120 1.13 18.12 12.92
N LEU A 121 1.84 18.60 13.95
CA LEU A 121 2.83 17.80 14.69
C LEU A 121 2.18 16.72 15.54
N ARG A 122 2.74 15.52 15.50
CA ARG A 122 2.35 14.39 16.36
C ARG A 122 3.56 13.54 16.71
N GLU A 123 3.69 13.19 17.98
CA GLU A 123 4.61 12.14 18.41
C GLU A 123 3.99 10.76 18.09
N THR A 124 4.75 9.91 17.41
CA THR A 124 4.35 8.57 16.95
C THR A 124 5.55 7.62 17.04
N SER A 125 5.40 6.39 16.57
CA SER A 125 6.45 5.37 16.46
C SER A 125 6.49 4.74 15.07
N ILE A 126 7.55 3.97 14.79
CA ILE A 126 7.67 3.19 13.54
C ILE A 126 6.53 2.16 13.46
N SER A 127 6.23 1.48 14.57
CA SER A 127 5.16 0.49 14.64
C SER A 127 3.78 1.09 14.31
N GLU A 128 3.47 2.29 14.84
CA GLU A 128 2.22 3.00 14.53
C GLU A 128 2.14 3.45 13.07
N MET A 129 3.25 3.89 12.48
CA MET A 129 3.30 4.26 11.06
C MET A 129 3.13 3.04 10.15
N VAL A 130 3.75 1.90 10.47
CA VAL A 130 3.53 0.63 9.74
C VAL A 130 2.08 0.18 9.89
N LEU A 131 1.51 0.22 11.09
CA LEU A 131 0.10 -0.09 11.31
C LEU A 131 -0.81 0.78 10.43
N HIS A 132 -0.51 2.07 10.32
CA HIS A 132 -1.24 2.97 9.43
C HIS A 132 -1.16 2.50 7.97
N VAL A 133 0.04 2.22 7.44
CA VAL A 133 0.22 1.73 6.05
C VAL A 133 -0.62 0.47 5.80
N VAL A 134 -0.57 -0.51 6.72
CA VAL A 134 -1.30 -1.78 6.62
C VAL A 134 -2.82 -1.57 6.69
N ASN A 135 -3.29 -0.71 7.60
CA ASN A 135 -4.71 -0.42 7.78
C ASN A 135 -5.28 0.40 6.62
N HIS A 136 -4.53 1.40 6.14
CA HIS A 136 -4.84 2.16 4.94
C HIS A 136 -4.93 1.23 3.71
N GLY A 137 -4.01 0.28 3.62
CA GLY A 137 -4.05 -0.80 2.64
C GLY A 137 -5.36 -1.59 2.67
N THR A 138 -5.78 -1.99 3.87
CA THR A 138 -7.02 -2.77 4.08
C THR A 138 -8.25 -1.98 3.64
N TYR A 139 -8.33 -0.70 3.98
CA TYR A 139 -9.41 0.19 3.56
C TYR A 139 -9.55 0.25 2.03
N HIS A 140 -8.45 0.46 1.30
CA HIS A 140 -8.50 0.60 -0.16
C HIS A 140 -8.62 -0.72 -0.93
N ARG A 141 -8.13 -1.85 -0.39
CA ARG A 141 -8.46 -3.18 -0.93
C ARG A 141 -9.97 -3.47 -0.84
N GLY A 142 -10.67 -2.87 0.14
CA GLY A 142 -12.13 -2.83 0.18
C GLY A 142 -12.76 -2.11 -1.01
N ASN A 143 -12.17 -0.99 -1.48
CA ASN A 143 -12.63 -0.32 -2.70
C ASN A 143 -12.46 -1.22 -3.93
N ILE A 144 -11.32 -1.90 -4.07
CA ILE A 144 -11.09 -2.86 -5.16
C ILE A 144 -12.17 -3.95 -5.13
N SER A 145 -12.46 -4.49 -3.96
CA SER A 145 -13.50 -5.51 -3.80
C SER A 145 -14.86 -5.01 -4.28
N ALA A 146 -15.28 -3.81 -3.89
CA ALA A 146 -16.54 -3.23 -4.36
C ALA A 146 -16.55 -2.97 -5.88
N MET A 147 -15.43 -2.48 -6.43
CA MET A 147 -15.29 -2.17 -7.85
C MET A 147 -15.33 -3.44 -8.72
N LEU A 148 -14.72 -4.54 -8.27
CA LEU A 148 -14.81 -5.83 -8.95
C LEU A 148 -16.25 -6.33 -9.02
N HIS A 149 -17.02 -6.22 -7.93
CA HIS A 149 -18.44 -6.58 -7.94
C HIS A 149 -19.24 -5.71 -8.93
N GLN A 150 -18.95 -4.40 -9.01
CA GLN A 150 -19.57 -3.52 -10.00
C GLN A 150 -19.22 -3.90 -11.45
N LEU A 151 -18.06 -4.51 -11.66
CA LEU A 151 -17.62 -5.05 -12.96
C LEU A 151 -18.15 -6.47 -13.25
N GLY A 152 -18.92 -7.06 -12.33
CA GLY A 152 -19.49 -8.39 -12.46
C GLY A 152 -18.56 -9.53 -12.05
N ASP A 153 -17.44 -9.24 -11.37
CA ASP A 153 -16.51 -10.24 -10.84
C ASP A 153 -16.56 -10.33 -9.32
N SER A 154 -16.19 -11.48 -8.78
CA SER A 154 -15.90 -11.61 -7.35
C SER A 154 -14.51 -11.05 -7.03
N SER A 155 -14.33 -10.59 -5.80
CA SER A 155 -13.00 -10.28 -5.24
C SER A 155 -12.37 -11.54 -4.62
N VAL A 156 -11.19 -11.38 -4.01
CA VAL A 156 -10.50 -12.43 -3.23
C VAL A 156 -10.43 -12.07 -1.76
N MET A 157 -10.42 -13.09 -0.91
CA MET A 157 -10.29 -12.93 0.54
C MET A 157 -8.90 -12.37 0.88
N THR A 158 -8.88 -11.30 1.67
CA THR A 158 -7.66 -10.65 2.16
C THR A 158 -7.70 -10.47 3.67
N ASP A 159 -8.50 -11.25 4.38
CA ASP A 159 -8.64 -11.17 5.83
C ASP A 159 -7.34 -11.59 6.54
N TYR A 160 -6.99 -10.88 7.61
CA TYR A 160 -5.80 -11.17 8.40
C TYR A 160 -5.80 -12.59 8.99
N ALA A 161 -6.97 -13.09 9.42
CA ALA A 161 -7.09 -14.45 9.94
C ALA A 161 -6.83 -15.51 8.85
N PHE A 162 -7.17 -15.22 7.59
CA PHE A 162 -6.91 -16.13 6.47
C PHE A 162 -5.42 -16.19 6.13
N TYR A 163 -4.69 -15.08 6.28
CA TYR A 163 -3.24 -15.03 6.11
C TYR A 163 -2.47 -16.02 6.99
N TRP A 164 -2.98 -16.38 8.18
CA TRP A 164 -2.34 -17.37 9.06
C TRP A 164 -2.21 -18.77 8.47
N TYR A 165 -2.97 -19.08 7.42
CA TYR A 165 -3.01 -20.38 6.75
C TYR A 165 -2.37 -20.34 5.35
N SER A 166 -1.70 -19.23 5.00
CA SER A 166 -1.09 -19.00 3.69
C SER A 166 0.42 -19.26 3.69
#